data_AF-A0A914PMP8-F1
#
_entry.id   AF-A0A914PMP8-F1
#
_cell.length_a   1.000
_cell.length_b   1.000
_cell.length_c   1.000
_cell.angle_alpha   90.00
_cell.angle_beta   90.00
_cell.angle_gamma   90.00
#
_symmetry.space_group_name_H-M   'P 1'
#
loop_
_entity.id
_entity.type
_entity.pdbx_description
1 polymer ?
#
loop_
_entity_poly.entity_id
_entity_poly.type
_entity_poly.pdbx_seq_one_letter_code
_entity_poly.pdbx_strand_id
1 'polypeptide(L)'
;MAAVLAKDVFVSNSPYFRKGKYTCPKSWLPCYIPLREGIHVKNDSEVLFYFWRKVSDEGVWYEWKVEYTDFNTGKRETTELQNENGESYFMSMPPNPDEIKSYI
;
A
#
# COMPACT_ATOMS: atom_id res chain seq x y z
N MET A 1 1.02 2.35 -9.52
CA MET A 1 2.09 3.30 -9.15
C MET A 1 2.65 3.98 -10.40
N ALA A 2 3.11 5.22 -10.28
CA ALA A 2 3.84 5.90 -11.34
C ALA A 2 4.95 6.76 -10.72
N ALA A 3 6.07 6.90 -11.42
CA ALA A 3 7.16 7.77 -11.02
C ALA A 3 7.60 8.58 -12.24
N VAL A 4 7.77 9.90 -12.07
CA VAL A 4 8.34 10.79 -13.08
C VAL A 4 9.85 10.77 -12.90
N LEU A 5 10.58 10.41 -13.97
CA LEU A 5 12.03 10.30 -13.95
C LEU A 5 12.67 11.64 -14.32
N ALA A 6 12.21 12.25 -15.42
CA ALA A 6 12.63 13.57 -15.87
C ALA A 6 11.66 14.11 -16.93
N LYS A 7 11.17 15.34 -16.77
CA LYS A 7 10.25 15.98 -17.73
C LYS A 7 9.04 15.08 -18.05
N ASP A 8 8.94 14.63 -19.29
CA ASP A 8 7.90 13.76 -19.85
C ASP A 8 8.28 12.26 -19.81
N VAL A 9 9.44 11.92 -19.25
CA VAL A 9 9.88 10.55 -19.02
C VAL A 9 9.36 10.09 -17.66
N PHE A 10 8.53 9.07 -17.66
CA PHE A 10 7.97 8.44 -16.46
C PHE A 10 7.89 6.93 -16.64
N VAL A 11 7.72 6.22 -15.53
CA VAL A 11 7.47 4.77 -15.49
C VAL A 11 6.19 4.52 -14.71
N SER A 12 5.34 3.61 -15.18
CA SER A 12 4.11 3.24 -14.48
C SER A 12 3.78 1.76 -14.64
N ASN A 13 3.25 1.16 -13.56
CA ASN A 13 2.60 -0.15 -13.57
C ASN A 13 1.08 -0.03 -13.35
N SER A 14 0.50 1.16 -13.52
CA SER A 14 -0.95 1.35 -13.42
C SER A 14 -1.65 0.71 -14.62
N PRO A 15 -2.71 -0.10 -14.42
CA PRO A 15 -3.47 -0.69 -15.53
C PRO A 15 -4.24 0.37 -16.35
N TYR A 16 -4.49 1.55 -15.78
CA TYR A 16 -5.19 2.66 -16.43
C TYR A 16 -4.27 3.54 -17.27
N PHE A 17 -2.96 3.26 -17.27
CA PHE A 17 -2.02 4.03 -18.05
C PHE A 17 -2.17 3.71 -19.55
N ARG A 18 -2.87 4.58 -20.29
CA ARG A 18 -3.12 4.44 -21.73
C ARG A 18 -1.99 5.06 -22.55
N LYS A 19 -1.35 4.21 -23.38
CA LYS A 19 -0.56 4.50 -24.59
C LYS A 19 0.28 5.79 -24.60
N GLY A 20 1.58 5.62 -24.34
CA GLY A 20 2.64 6.58 -24.66
C GLY A 20 4.02 5.99 -24.37
N LYS A 21 4.59 5.29 -25.35
CA LYS A 21 5.99 4.79 -25.53
C LYS A 21 6.78 4.14 -24.38
N TYR A 22 6.26 4.04 -23.16
CA TYR A 22 6.95 3.43 -22.01
C TYR A 22 6.09 2.30 -21.45
N THR A 23 6.49 1.07 -21.78
CA THR A 23 5.80 -0.19 -21.44
C THR A 23 5.79 -0.44 -19.94
N CYS A 24 4.72 -1.08 -19.44
CA CYS A 24 4.67 -1.65 -18.09
C CYS A 24 5.89 -2.56 -17.87
N PRO A 25 6.83 -2.21 -16.97
CA PRO A 25 8.01 -3.04 -16.73
C PRO A 25 7.60 -4.35 -16.06
N LYS A 26 8.05 -5.50 -16.59
CA LYS A 26 7.98 -6.80 -15.87
C LYS A 26 8.74 -6.78 -14.53
N SER A 27 9.50 -5.72 -14.27
CA SER A 27 10.29 -5.49 -13.07
C SER A 27 9.45 -5.27 -11.81
N TRP A 28 8.19 -4.82 -11.91
CA TRP A 28 7.34 -4.56 -10.74
C TRP A 28 5.91 -5.05 -10.94
N LEU A 29 5.60 -6.17 -10.29
CA LEU A 29 4.23 -6.62 -10.14
C LEU A 29 3.45 -5.68 -9.20
N PRO A 30 2.11 -5.58 -9.36
CA PRO A 30 1.28 -4.80 -8.44
C PRO A 30 1.41 -5.28 -6.99
N CYS A 31 1.36 -4.35 -6.04
CA CYS A 31 1.26 -4.69 -4.63
C CYS A 31 -0.13 -5.23 -4.29
N TYR A 32 -0.20 -6.18 -3.36
CA TYR A 32 -1.44 -6.67 -2.77
C TYR A 32 -1.48 -6.26 -1.30
N ILE A 33 -2.53 -5.53 -0.89
CA ILE A 33 -2.76 -5.13 0.50
C ILE A 33 -3.97 -5.95 1.00
N PRO A 34 -3.74 -7.01 1.79
CA PRO A 34 -4.81 -7.92 2.19
C PRO A 34 -5.75 -7.29 3.21
N LEU A 35 -6.97 -7.82 3.28
CA LEU A 35 -7.81 -7.74 4.49
C LEU A 35 -7.72 -9.07 5.24
N ARG A 36 -7.82 -9.04 6.58
CA ARG A 36 -7.84 -10.27 7.39
C ARG A 36 -8.97 -11.21 6.97
N GLU A 37 -10.15 -10.64 6.76
CA GLU A 37 -11.35 -11.35 6.31
C GLU A 37 -11.90 -10.71 5.03
N GLY A 38 -12.54 -11.53 4.21
CA GLY A 38 -13.24 -11.07 3.01
C GLY A 38 -14.49 -10.26 3.38
N ILE A 39 -14.69 -9.11 2.74
CA ILE A 39 -15.91 -8.30 2.90
C ILE A 39 -16.86 -8.54 1.72
N HIS A 40 -18.16 -8.64 2.00
CA HIS A 40 -19.19 -8.76 0.97
C HIS A 40 -19.90 -7.42 0.82
N VAL A 41 -19.86 -6.84 -0.38
CA VAL A 41 -20.44 -5.53 -0.68
C VAL A 41 -21.55 -5.66 -1.74
N LYS A 42 -22.54 -4.77 -1.69
CA LYS A 42 -23.57 -4.70 -2.75
C LYS A 42 -23.04 -3.94 -3.97
N ASN A 43 -23.69 -4.14 -5.11
CA ASN A 43 -23.50 -3.26 -6.25
C ASN A 43 -23.74 -1.80 -5.84
N ASP A 44 -22.94 -0.91 -6.43
CA ASP A 44 -22.99 0.54 -6.21
C ASP A 44 -22.72 0.99 -4.76
N SER A 45 -22.22 0.08 -3.89
CA SER A 45 -21.78 0.44 -2.55
C SER A 45 -20.48 1.24 -2.60
N GLU A 46 -20.38 2.27 -1.76
CA GLU A 46 -19.11 2.95 -1.53
C GLU A 46 -18.25 2.10 -0.58
N VAL A 47 -16.97 1.95 -0.95
CA VAL A 47 -15.93 1.36 -0.10
C VAL A 47 -14.86 2.41 0.12
N LEU A 48 -14.67 2.81 1.37
CA LEU A 48 -13.60 3.72 1.77
C LEU A 48 -12.40 2.92 2.26
N PHE A 49 -11.26 3.12 1.61
CA PHE A 49 -10.00 2.54 2.03
C PHE A 49 -9.15 3.60 2.73
N TYR A 50 -8.97 3.43 4.04
CA TYR A 50 -8.09 4.28 4.82
C TYR A 50 -6.68 3.67 4.84
N PHE A 51 -5.69 4.45 4.44
CA PHE A 51 -4.32 4.00 4.28
C PHE A 51 -3.36 5.05 4.84
N TRP A 52 -2.62 4.70 5.89
CA TRP A 52 -1.67 5.57 6.55
C TRP A 52 -0.25 5.07 6.35
N ARG A 53 0.66 5.99 6.01
CA ARG A 53 2.10 5.77 6.08
C ARG A 53 2.61 6.38 7.37
N LYS A 54 3.12 5.57 8.28
CA LYS A 54 3.73 6.02 9.53
C LYS A 54 5.24 5.86 9.48
N VAL A 55 5.93 6.68 10.26
CA VAL A 55 7.40 6.80 10.27
C VAL A 55 7.86 6.93 11.72
N SER A 56 8.97 6.28 12.03
CA SER A 56 9.77 6.48 13.24
C SER A 56 11.24 6.62 12.84
N ASP A 57 12.11 6.84 13.83
CA ASP A 57 13.56 6.87 13.60
C ASP A 57 14.10 5.50 13.16
N GLU A 58 13.40 4.42 13.50
CA GLU A 58 13.80 3.04 13.22
C GLU A 58 13.30 2.55 11.86
N GLY A 59 12.31 3.20 11.25
CA GLY A 59 11.68 2.69 10.03
C GLY A 59 10.35 3.31 9.65
N VAL A 60 9.68 2.62 8.74
CA VAL A 60 8.42 3.04 8.12
C VAL A 60 7.49 1.83 8.08
N TRP A 61 6.20 2.07 8.29
CA TRP A 61 5.18 1.04 8.12
C TRP A 61 3.89 1.64 7.57
N TYR A 62 2.97 0.75 7.19
CA TYR A 62 1.64 1.13 6.75
C TYR A 62 0.59 0.54 7.67
N GLU A 63 -0.44 1.32 7.95
CA GLU A 63 -1.64 0.88 8.64
C GLU A 63 -2.83 1.10 7.72
N TRP A 64 -3.79 0.18 7.76
CA TRP A 64 -4.97 0.31 6.92
C TRP A 64 -6.23 -0.30 7.53
N LYS A 65 -7.37 0.22 7.09
CA LYS A 65 -8.68 -0.37 7.36
C LYS A 65 -9.66 0.01 6.24
N VAL A 66 -10.76 -0.71 6.16
CA VAL A 66 -11.81 -0.46 5.18
C VAL A 66 -13.11 -0.15 5.89
N GLU A 67 -13.83 0.84 5.40
CA GLU A 67 -15.23 1.08 5.75
C GLU A 67 -16.10 0.79 4.54
N TYR A 68 -17.14 -0.02 4.74
CA TYR A 68 -17.98 -0.54 3.67
C TYR A 68 -19.43 -0.67 4.13
N THR A 69 -20.35 -0.82 3.19
CA THR A 69 -21.73 -1.16 3.50
C THR A 69 -21.90 -2.68 3.44
N ASP A 70 -22.24 -3.31 4.56
CA ASP A 70 -22.41 -4.76 4.64
C ASP A 70 -23.59 -5.24 3.78
N PHE A 71 -23.38 -6.34 3.08
CA PHE A 71 -24.36 -6.90 2.16
C PHE A 71 -25.64 -7.35 2.87
N ASN A 72 -25.54 -7.94 4.05
CA ASN A 72 -26.69 -8.54 4.72
C ASN A 72 -27.53 -7.49 5.46
N THR A 73 -26.86 -6.61 6.19
CA THR A 73 -27.48 -5.63 7.08
C THR A 73 -27.75 -4.29 6.41
N GLY A 74 -27.01 -3.96 5.34
CA GLY A 74 -27.06 -2.63 4.71
C GLY A 74 -26.50 -1.52 5.59
N LYS A 75 -25.82 -1.85 6.70
CA LYS A 75 -25.21 -0.87 7.60
C LYS A 75 -23.76 -0.62 7.21
N ARG A 76 -23.26 0.55 7.59
CA ARG A 76 -21.86 0.91 7.42
C ARG A 76 -21.03 0.27 8.53
N GLU A 77 -20.09 -0.57 8.12
CA GLU A 77 -19.19 -1.31 9.00
C GLU A 77 -17.75 -0.89 8.71
N THR A 78 -16.85 -1.12 9.67
CA THR A 78 -15.42 -0.82 9.53
C THR A 78 -14.63 -2.03 9.98
N THR A 79 -13.68 -2.47 9.16
CA THR A 79 -12.75 -3.53 9.52
C THR A 79 -11.85 -3.08 10.67
N GLU A 80 -11.28 -4.04 11.38
CA GLU A 80 -10.21 -3.76 12.34
C GLU A 80 -9.04 -3.02 11.67
N LEU A 81 -8.31 -2.25 12.47
CA LEU A 81 -7.05 -1.64 12.05
C LEU A 81 -6.02 -2.75 11.82
N GLN A 82 -5.40 -2.75 10.64
CA GLN A 82 -4.39 -3.73 10.27
C GLN A 82 -3.00 -3.14 10.39
N ASN A 83 -2.07 -3.97 10.88
CA ASN A 83 -0.65 -3.65 11.09
C ASN A 83 -0.42 -2.46 12.04
N GLU A 84 -1.19 -2.41 13.13
CA GLU A 84 -1.06 -1.36 14.15
C GLU A 84 0.38 -1.29 14.67
N ASN A 85 0.97 -0.09 14.64
CA ASN A 85 2.36 0.18 15.01
C ASN A 85 3.41 -0.68 14.27
N GLY A 86 3.06 -1.23 13.10
CA GLY A 86 3.98 -2.03 12.29
C GLY A 86 4.23 -3.43 12.85
N GLU A 87 3.38 -3.94 13.74
CA GLU A 87 3.56 -5.22 14.45
C GLU A 87 3.79 -6.43 13.53
N SER A 88 3.20 -6.42 12.34
CA SER A 88 3.23 -7.54 11.39
C SER A 88 4.15 -7.26 10.21
N TYR A 89 4.29 -5.99 9.81
CA TYR A 89 5.14 -5.57 8.71
C TYR A 89 5.74 -4.19 8.98
N PHE A 90 7.06 -4.15 9.06
CA PHE A 90 7.85 -2.94 9.31
C PHE A 90 9.05 -2.90 8.38
N MET A 91 9.25 -1.78 7.69
CA MET A 91 10.40 -1.55 6.82
C MET A 91 11.45 -0.81 7.64
N SER A 92 12.41 -1.55 8.19
CA SER A 92 13.49 -0.98 8.99
C SER A 92 14.37 -0.07 8.15
N MET A 93 14.83 1.02 8.75
CA MET A 93 15.92 1.79 8.18
C MET A 93 17.19 0.93 8.23
N PRO A 94 18.01 0.97 7.17
CA PRO A 94 19.32 0.33 7.24
C PRO A 94 20.14 0.97 8.37
N PRO A 95 20.98 0.19 9.06
CA PRO A 95 21.86 0.73 10.08
C PRO A 95 22.78 1.79 9.48
N ASN A 96 23.28 2.68 10.33
CA ASN A 96 24.19 3.72 9.91
C ASN A 96 25.38 3.06 9.15
N PRO A 97 25.77 3.56 7.96
CA PRO A 97 26.91 3.04 7.22
C PRO A 97 28.20 2.87 8.06
N ASP A 98 28.38 3.67 9.10
CA ASP A 98 29.52 3.55 10.01
C ASP A 98 29.41 2.38 11.00
N GLU A 99 28.20 1.91 11.33
CA GLU A 99 27.97 0.69 12.11
C GLU A 99 28.24 -0.57 11.27
N ILE A 100 27.96 -0.53 9.96
CA ILE A 100 28.17 -1.66 9.04
C ILE A 100 29.66 -2.04 8.93
N LYS A 101 30.57 -1.05 9.03
CA LYS A 101 32.02 -1.28 9.00
C LYS A 101 32.54 -2.05 10.22
N SER A 102 31.77 -2.18 11.29
CA SER A 102 32.19 -2.95 12.48
C SER A 102 31.96 -4.46 12.37
N TYR A 103 31.24 -4.90 11.32
CA TYR A 103 30.90 -6.30 11.05
C TYR A 103 31.70 -6.93 9.90
N ILE A 104 32.62 -6.18 9.29
CA ILE A 104 33.51 -6.60 8.18
C ILE A 104 34.96 -6.42 8.63
#